data_AF-A0A075MQW1-F1
#
_entry.id   AF-A0A075MQW1-F1
#
_cell.length_a   1.000
_cell.length_b   1.000
_cell.length_c   1.000
_cell.angle_alpha   90.00
_cell.angle_beta   90.00
_cell.angle_gamma   90.00
#
_symmetry.space_group_name_H-M   'P 1'
#
loop_
_entity.id
_entity.type
_entity.pdbx_description
1 polymer ?
#
loop_
_entity_poly.entity_id
_entity_poly.type
_entity_poly.pdbx_seq_one_letter_code
_entity_poly.pdbx_strand_id
1 'polypeptide(L)'
;MVLDPPREQVNVKRMMIYSFIPFLSIYAGWRIQKFWLLTGINFGLGLVIGGLTGGIANSIDNYAASLAIIISGIAAEIAISLLLVKHYATEYNEKISAASGTESQSTTK
;
A
#
# COMPACT_ATOMS: atom_id res chain seq x y z
N MET A 1 6.48 11.46 18.69
CA MET A 1 5.55 10.39 19.11
C MET A 1 4.43 10.37 18.09
N VAL A 2 4.36 9.35 17.24
CA VAL A 2 3.20 9.17 16.34
C VAL A 2 2.06 8.70 17.24
N LEU A 3 0.94 9.42 17.25
CA LEU A 3 -0.24 8.98 17.99
C LEU A 3 -0.69 7.66 17.34
N ASP A 4 -0.58 6.55 18.06
CA ASP A 4 -0.99 5.25 17.54
C ASP A 4 -2.52 5.27 17.36
N PRO A 5 -3.04 4.89 16.17
CA PRO A 5 -4.47 4.87 15.95
C PRO A 5 -5.13 3.80 16.83
N PRO A 6 -6.44 3.99 17.16
CA PRO A 6 -7.19 2.97 17.89
C PRO A 6 -7.19 1.65 17.13
N ARG A 7 -6.95 0.56 17.87
CA ARG A 7 -6.80 -0.81 17.37
C ARG A 7 -8.16 -1.42 17.01
N GLU A 8 -8.69 -1.03 15.87
CA GLU A 8 -9.99 -1.48 15.35
C GLU A 8 -9.84 -2.08 13.95
N GLN A 9 -10.69 -3.04 13.59
CA GLN A 9 -10.73 -3.58 12.24
C GLN A 9 -10.99 -2.48 11.19
N VAL A 10 -10.30 -2.57 10.07
CA VAL A 10 -10.43 -1.64 8.94
C VAL A 10 -11.15 -2.29 7.77
N ASN A 11 -11.93 -1.50 7.03
CA ASN A 11 -12.52 -1.98 5.79
C ASN A 11 -11.45 -1.99 4.68
N VAL A 12 -11.04 -3.18 4.24
CA VAL A 12 -9.97 -3.38 3.22
C VAL A 12 -10.28 -2.64 1.92
N LYS A 13 -11.53 -2.70 1.42
CA LYS A 13 -11.92 -1.99 0.18
C LYS A 13 -11.76 -0.48 0.33
N ARG A 14 -12.14 0.07 1.48
CA ARG A 14 -12.00 1.50 1.76
C ARG A 14 -10.51 1.89 1.83
N MET A 15 -9.66 1.07 2.44
CA MET A 15 -8.21 1.33 2.50
C MET A 15 -7.57 1.33 1.10
N MET A 16 -7.99 0.42 0.22
CA MET A 16 -7.53 0.40 -1.18
C MET A 16 -7.99 1.65 -1.95
N ILE A 17 -9.21 2.15 -1.72
CA ILE A 17 -9.66 3.41 -2.34
C ILE A 17 -8.82 4.58 -1.83
N TYR A 18 -8.55 4.61 -0.53
CA TYR A 18 -7.74 5.66 0.09
C TYR A 18 -6.29 5.67 -0.41
N SER A 19 -5.73 4.52 -0.80
CA SER A 19 -4.37 4.48 -1.34
C SER A 19 -4.21 5.17 -2.70
N PHE A 20 -5.29 5.40 -3.46
CA PHE A 20 -5.22 6.16 -4.71
C PHE A 20 -5.06 7.67 -4.51
N ILE A 21 -5.47 8.20 -3.37
CA ILE A 21 -5.46 9.64 -3.10
C ILE A 21 -4.25 9.94 -2.19
N PRO A 22 -3.28 10.76 -2.62
CA PRO A 22 -2.02 10.95 -1.87
C PRO A 22 -2.20 11.32 -0.39
N PHE A 23 -3.17 12.16 -0.06
CA PHE A 23 -3.45 12.51 1.34
C PHE A 23 -4.13 11.38 2.12
N LEU A 24 -5.01 10.60 1.47
CA LEU A 24 -5.72 9.49 2.11
C LEU A 24 -4.84 8.23 2.20
N SER A 25 -3.80 8.11 1.37
CA SER A 25 -2.85 6.99 1.44
C SER A 25 -2.05 7.05 2.73
N ILE A 26 -1.70 8.26 3.19
CA ILE A 26 -1.11 8.50 4.51
C ILE A 26 -2.06 8.02 5.61
N TYR A 27 -3.34 8.38 5.53
CA TYR A 27 -4.34 7.94 6.49
C TYR A 27 -4.53 6.41 6.51
N ALA A 28 -4.56 5.76 5.35
CA ALA A 28 -4.66 4.31 5.24
C ALA A 28 -3.42 3.62 5.84
N GLY A 29 -2.21 4.09 5.49
CA GLY A 29 -0.97 3.58 6.04
C GLY A 29 -0.85 3.79 7.55
N TRP A 30 -1.32 4.92 8.05
CA TRP A 30 -1.40 5.21 9.48
C TRP A 30 -2.39 4.25 10.18
N ARG A 31 -3.63 4.11 9.67
CA ARG A 31 -4.64 3.20 10.25
C ARG A 31 -4.21 1.74 10.30
N ILE A 32 -3.43 1.27 9.31
CA ILE A 32 -2.91 -0.10 9.25
C ILE A 32 -1.60 -0.25 10.06
N GLN A 33 -1.07 0.83 10.66
CA GLN A 33 0.20 0.86 11.40
C GLN A 33 1.41 0.40 10.55
N LYS A 34 1.31 0.53 9.23
CA LYS A 34 2.35 0.13 8.26
C LYS A 34 2.81 1.29 7.39
N PHE A 35 2.52 2.53 7.78
CA PHE A 35 2.86 3.75 7.04
C PHE A 35 4.31 3.73 6.54
N TRP A 36 5.29 3.66 7.44
CA TRP A 36 6.71 3.71 7.07
C TRP A 36 7.14 2.56 6.15
N LEU A 37 6.58 1.37 6.35
CA LEU A 37 6.87 0.22 5.51
C LEU A 37 6.32 0.42 4.09
N LEU A 38 5.06 0.83 3.98
CA LEU A 38 4.41 1.12 2.71
C LEU A 38 5.10 2.29 1.99
N THR A 39 5.48 3.34 2.70
CA THR A 39 6.26 4.46 2.14
C THR A 39 7.60 3.99 1.60
N GLY A 40 8.33 3.17 2.36
CA GLY A 40 9.63 2.63 1.91
C GLY A 40 9.50 1.73 0.69
N ILE A 41 8.51 0.84 0.67
CA ILE A 41 8.25 -0.05 -0.46
C ILE A 41 7.85 0.75 -1.71
N ASN A 42 6.90 1.68 -1.59
CA ASN A 42 6.47 2.51 -2.72
C ASN A 42 7.60 3.39 -3.25
N PHE A 43 8.43 3.95 -2.37
CA PHE A 43 9.61 4.72 -2.79
C PHE A 43 10.59 3.85 -3.59
N GLY A 44 10.89 2.64 -3.09
CA GLY A 44 11.74 1.69 -3.83
C GLY A 44 11.13 1.27 -5.16
N LEU A 45 9.82 1.01 -5.19
CA LEU A 45 9.08 0.67 -6.40
C LEU A 45 9.14 1.79 -7.45
N GLY A 46 8.93 3.03 -7.04
CA GLY A 46 9.01 4.19 -7.93
C GLY A 46 10.41 4.35 -8.54
N LEU A 47 11.47 4.10 -7.76
CA LEU A 47 12.84 4.13 -8.29
C LEU A 47 13.10 2.99 -9.29
N VAL A 48 12.66 1.77 -8.99
CA VAL A 48 12.87 0.60 -9.86
C VAL A 48 12.08 0.72 -11.15
N ILE A 49 10.77 0.96 -11.05
CA ILE A 49 9.89 1.09 -12.21
C ILE A 49 10.23 2.34 -13.02
N GLY A 50 10.46 3.48 -12.36
CA GLY A 50 10.86 4.72 -13.02
C GLY A 50 12.22 4.59 -13.72
N GLY A 51 13.20 3.94 -13.10
CA GLY A 51 14.50 3.67 -13.72
C GLY A 51 14.40 2.76 -14.93
N LEU A 52 13.64 1.66 -14.82
CA LEU A 52 13.44 0.71 -15.92
C LEU A 52 12.67 1.35 -17.08
N THR A 53 11.51 1.95 -16.81
CA THR A 53 10.69 2.57 -17.86
C THR A 53 11.36 3.78 -18.47
N GLY A 54 12.05 4.61 -17.68
CA GLY A 54 12.82 5.74 -18.18
C GLY A 54 14.00 5.30 -19.05
N GLY A 55 14.74 4.26 -18.66
CA GLY A 55 15.84 3.71 -19.45
C GLY A 55 15.36 3.15 -20.80
N ILE A 56 14.26 2.40 -20.79
CA ILE A 56 13.67 1.85 -22.01
C ILE A 56 13.08 2.96 -22.89
N ALA A 57 12.32 3.89 -22.31
CA ALA A 57 11.69 4.99 -23.04
C ALA A 57 12.71 5.90 -23.73
N ASN A 58 13.86 6.18 -23.10
CA ASN A 58 14.93 6.96 -23.71
C ASN A 58 15.66 6.23 -24.86
N SER A 59 15.48 4.92 -24.98
CA SER A 59 16.08 4.10 -26.04
C SER A 59 15.17 3.94 -27.27
N ILE A 60 14.00 4.61 -27.28
CA ILE A 60 12.97 4.46 -28.31
C ILE A 60 12.70 5.82 -28.95
N ASP A 61 12.96 5.94 -30.26
CA ASP A 61 12.72 7.17 -31.02
C ASP A 61 11.23 7.45 -31.30
N ASN A 62 10.36 6.47 -31.05
CA ASN A 62 8.91 6.61 -31.22
C ASN A 62 8.25 7.12 -29.94
N TYR A 63 7.77 8.37 -29.98
CA TYR A 63 7.08 9.04 -28.88
C TYR A 63 5.83 8.30 -28.36
N ALA A 64 5.04 7.68 -29.25
CA ALA A 64 3.85 6.95 -28.83
C ALA A 64 4.22 5.67 -28.05
N ALA A 65 5.29 4.99 -28.49
CA ALA A 65 5.79 3.80 -27.81
C ALA A 65 6.44 4.14 -26.46
N SER A 66 7.20 5.24 -26.38
CA SER A 66 7.80 5.69 -25.11
C SER A 66 6.73 6.09 -24.08
N LEU A 67 5.69 6.81 -24.51
CA LEU A 67 4.54 7.12 -23.66
C LEU A 67 3.82 5.86 -23.16
N ALA A 68 3.59 4.88 -24.04
CA ALA A 68 2.92 3.64 -23.67
C ALA A 68 3.69 2.90 -22.56
N ILE A 69 5.02 2.87 -22.65
CA ILE A 69 5.89 2.23 -21.65
C ILE A 69 5.83 2.94 -20.30
N ILE A 70 5.86 4.29 -20.30
CA ILE A 70 5.73 5.08 -19.08
C ILE A 70 4.36 4.81 -18.41
N ILE A 71 3.28 4.83 -19.19
CA ILE A 71 1.92 4.54 -18.69
C ILE A 71 1.82 3.12 -18.14
N SER A 72 2.40 2.13 -18.82
CA SER A 72 2.45 0.75 -18.33
C SER A 72 3.22 0.61 -17.01
N GLY A 73 4.32 1.35 -16.84
CA GLY A 73 5.06 1.42 -15.58
C GLY A 73 4.20 1.94 -14.43
N ILE A 74 3.55 3.09 -14.65
CA ILE A 74 2.65 3.69 -13.66
C ILE A 74 1.50 2.72 -13.30
N ALA A 75 0.90 2.06 -14.30
CA ALA A 75 -0.16 1.09 -14.07
C ALA A 75 0.32 -0.11 -13.22
N ALA A 76 1.53 -0.61 -13.48
CA ALA A 76 2.13 -1.68 -12.69
C ALA A 76 2.40 -1.24 -11.24
N GLU A 77 2.93 -0.04 -11.03
CA GLU A 77 3.17 0.53 -9.69
C GLU A 77 1.88 0.64 -8.88
N ILE A 78 0.80 1.14 -9.50
CA ILE A 78 -0.51 1.24 -8.87
C ILE A 78 -1.04 -0.15 -8.49
N ALA A 79 -0.96 -1.13 -9.41
CA ALA A 79 -1.43 -2.48 -9.14
C ALA A 79 -0.69 -3.12 -7.96
N ILE A 80 0.64 -2.97 -7.89
CA ILE A 80 1.46 -3.50 -6.79
C ILE A 80 1.12 -2.80 -5.48
N SER A 81 0.98 -1.47 -5.49
CA SER A 81 0.58 -0.68 -4.32
C SER A 81 -0.74 -1.15 -3.73
N LEU A 82 -1.73 -1.45 -4.59
CA LEU A 82 -3.04 -1.95 -4.16
C LEU A 82 -2.96 -3.34 -3.53
N LEU A 83 -2.14 -4.23 -4.10
CA LEU A 83 -1.93 -5.56 -3.53
C LEU A 83 -1.27 -5.50 -2.16
N LEU A 84 -0.28 -4.60 -1.98
CA LEU A 84 0.37 -4.37 -0.69
C LEU A 84 -0.61 -3.84 0.35
N VAL A 85 -1.40 -2.81 0.00
CA VAL A 85 -2.40 -2.24 0.91
C VAL A 85 -3.44 -3.28 1.28
N LYS A 86 -3.92 -4.06 0.31
CA LYS A 86 -4.86 -5.16 0.57
C LYS A 86 -4.26 -6.19 1.53
N HIS A 87 -3.04 -6.64 1.26
CA HIS A 87 -2.34 -7.64 2.08
C HIS A 87 -2.19 -7.16 3.52
N TYR A 88 -1.62 -5.97 3.74
CA TYR A 88 -1.40 -5.45 5.09
C TYR A 88 -2.70 -5.09 5.82
N ALA A 89 -3.74 -4.62 5.12
CA ALA A 89 -5.03 -4.38 5.75
C ALA A 89 -5.69 -5.70 6.22
N THR A 90 -5.58 -6.77 5.44
CA THR A 90 -6.07 -8.09 5.83
C THR A 90 -5.28 -8.65 7.01
N GLU A 91 -3.95 -8.64 6.94
CA GLU A 91 -3.06 -9.10 8.03
C GLU A 91 -3.33 -8.34 9.34
N TYR A 92 -3.58 -7.04 9.25
CA TYR A 92 -3.93 -6.21 10.40
C TYR A 92 -5.27 -6.64 11.02
N ASN A 93 -6.30 -6.87 10.22
CA ASN A 93 -7.59 -7.34 10.72
C ASN A 93 -7.50 -8.73 11.37
N GLU A 94 -6.70 -9.63 10.81
CA GLU A 94 -6.44 -10.96 11.37
C GLU A 94 -5.80 -10.85 12.76
N LYS A 95 -4.80 -9.97 12.92
CA LYS A 95 -4.15 -9.71 14.20
C LYS A 95 -5.09 -9.16 15.26
N ILE A 96 -5.96 -8.22 14.88
CA ILE A 96 -6.98 -7.68 15.80
C ILE A 96 -7.96 -8.77 16.23
N SER A 97 -8.42 -9.59 15.27
CA SER A 97 -9.38 -10.67 15.54
C SER A 97 -8.81 -11.74 16.48
N ALA A 98 -7.54 -12.11 16.28
CA ALA A 98 -6.82 -13.05 17.15
C ALA A 98 -6.63 -12.49 18.56
N ALA A 99 -6.28 -11.20 18.69
CA ALA A 99 -6.13 -10.55 20.00
C ALA A 99 -7.47 -10.48 20.76
N SER A 100 -8.56 -10.09 20.09
CA SER A 100 -9.89 -10.01 20.72
C SER A 100 -10.45 -11.39 21.11
N GLY A 101 -10.13 -12.44 20.36
CA GLY A 101 -10.53 -13.80 20.70
C GLY A 101 -9.80 -14.36 21.94
N THR A 102 -8.60 -13.85 22.22
CA THR A 102 -7.76 -14.29 23.35
C THR A 102 -8.20 -13.64 24.67
N GLU A 103 -8.62 -12.36 24.66
CA GLU A 103 -9.14 -11.67 25.84
C GLU A 103 -10.45 -12.28 26.36
N SER A 104 -11.31 -12.78 25.46
CA SER A 104 -12.59 -13.38 25.85
C SER A 104 -12.48 -14.75 26.53
N GLN A 105 -11.30 -15.40 26.50
CA GLN A 105 -11.04 -16.67 27.19
C GLN A 105 -10.32 -16.49 28.54
N SER A 106 -9.75 -15.31 28.81
CA SER A 106 -9.03 -15.01 30.06
C SER A 106 -9.92 -14.55 31.20
N THR A 107 -11.16 -14.14 30.93
CA THR A 107 -12.10 -13.62 31.94
C THR A 107 -13.04 -14.69 32.52
N THR A 108 -12.88 -15.95 32.09
CA THR A 108 -13.68 -17.10 32.56
C THR A 108 -12.81 -18.08 33.36
N LYS A 109 -12.04 -17.58 34.34
CA LYS A 109 -11.37 -18.40 35.35
C LYS A 109 -11.56 -17.81 36.74
#